data_AF-A0A2V6J466-F1
#
_entry.id   AF-A0A2V6J466-F1
#
_cell.length_a   1.000
_cell.length_b   1.000
_cell.length_c   1.000
_cell.angle_alpha   90.00
_cell.angle_beta   90.00
_cell.angle_gamma   90.00
#
_symmetry.space_group_name_H-M   'P 1'
#
loop_
_entity.id
_entity.type
_entity.pdbx_description
1 polymer ?
#
loop_
_entity_poly.entity_id
_entity_poly.type
_entity_poly.pdbx_seq_one_letter_code
_entity_poly.pdbx_strand_id
1 'polypeptide(L)' 'MFITRAIERGVDEKVIAEWQGHKDGGKLILDTYSHVNRAHSQRMARLMNDDFLENVTPMIPVAAEKR' A
#
# COMPACT_ATOMS: atom_id res chain seq x y z
N MET A 1 -9.20 15.94 12.97
CA MET A 1 -8.68 14.80 13.75
C MET A 1 -7.41 14.25 13.12
N PHE A 2 -6.49 13.68 13.92
CA PHE A 2 -5.22 13.10 13.46
C PHE A 2 -5.44 11.88 12.55
N ILE A 3 -6.20 10.88 13.03
CA ILE A 3 -6.43 9.60 12.34
C ILE A 3 -7.05 9.80 10.95
N THR A 4 -8.11 10.61 10.84
CA THR A 4 -8.76 10.92 9.56
C THR A 4 -7.78 11.48 8.52
N ARG A 5 -6.95 12.47 8.91
CA ARG A 5 -5.96 13.07 8.00
C ARG A 5 -4.87 12.08 7.59
N ALA A 6 -4.47 11.17 8.47
CA ALA A 6 -3.48 10.15 8.18
C ALA A 6 -4.01 9.14 7.14
N ILE A 7 -5.26 8.67 7.30
CA ILE A 7 -5.94 7.78 6.33
C ILE A 7 -6.13 8.48 4.98
N GLU A 8 -6.54 9.76 4.98
CA GLU A 8 -6.70 10.58 3.77
C GLU A 8 -5.38 10.72 3.01
N ARG A 9 -4.26 10.87 3.73
CA ARG A 9 -2.89 10.90 3.19
C ARG A 9 -2.35 9.53 2.77
N GLY A 10 -3.09 8.44 3.03
CA GLY A 10 -2.71 7.08 2.63
C GLY A 10 -1.75 6.39 3.60
N VAL A 11 -1.66 6.84 4.84
CA VAL A 11 -0.92 6.11 5.89
C VAL A 11 -1.74 4.88 6.29
N ASP A 12 -1.05 3.75 6.43
CA ASP A 12 -1.63 2.46 6.82
C ASP A 12 -2.19 2.51 8.26
N GLU A 13 -3.35 1.87 8.47
CA GLU A 13 -4.06 1.88 9.75
C GLU A 13 -3.26 1.24 10.88
N LYS A 14 -2.43 0.24 10.59
CA LYS A 14 -1.52 -0.38 11.57
C LYS A 14 -0.44 0.61 12.02
N VAL A 15 0.13 1.37 11.09
CA VAL A 15 1.13 2.41 11.40
C VAL A 15 0.53 3.50 12.29
N ILE A 16 -0.70 3.92 11.98
CA ILE A 16 -1.42 4.90 12.81
C ILE A 16 -1.71 4.32 14.20
N ALA A 17 -2.11 3.04 14.28
CA ALA A 17 -2.32 2.35 15.54
C ALA A 17 -1.06 2.29 16.40
N GLU A 18 0.11 2.01 15.81
CA GLU A 18 1.39 2.01 16.52
C GLU A 18 1.72 3.40 17.09
N TRP A 19 1.52 4.48 16.32
CA TRP A 19 1.73 5.86 16.80
C TRP A 19 0.81 6.25 17.95
N GLN A 20 -0.43 5.75 17.92
CA GLN A 20 -1.42 5.99 18.96
C GLN A 20 -1.26 5.05 20.16
N GLY A 21 -0.33 4.09 20.11
CA GLY A 21 -0.10 3.11 21.17
C GLY A 21 -1.20 2.05 21.27
N HIS A 22 -1.97 1.83 20.20
CA HIS A 22 -2.99 0.81 20.15
C HIS A 22 -2.35 -0.59 20.10
N LYS A 23 -2.82 -1.49 20.97
CA LYS A 23 -2.37 -2.90 21.00
C LYS A 23 -3.21 -3.82 20.11
N ASP A 24 -4.28 -3.31 19.53
CA ASP A 24 -5.24 -4.05 18.71
C ASP A 24 -4.85 -4.13 17.23
N GLY A 25 -3.65 -3.65 16.88
CA GLY A 25 -3.12 -3.69 15.52
C GLY A 25 -3.90 -2.86 14.50
N GLY A 26 -4.71 -1.89 14.95
CA GLY A 26 -5.51 -1.05 14.05
C GLY A 26 -6.97 -1.49 13.90
N LYS A 27 -7.40 -2.54 14.61
CA LYS A 27 -8.81 -2.99 14.57
C LYS A 27 -9.80 -1.87 14.90
N LEU A 28 -9.58 -1.13 15.99
CA LEU A 28 -10.47 -0.02 16.37
C LEU A 28 -10.50 1.07 15.29
N ILE A 29 -9.37 1.34 14.63
CA ILE A 29 -9.28 2.35 13.57
C ILE A 29 -10.06 1.89 12.34
N LEU A 30 -9.89 0.64 11.93
CA LEU A 30 -10.62 0.05 10.80
C LEU A 30 -12.13 0.01 11.07
N ASP A 31 -12.54 -0.43 12.26
CA ASP A 31 -13.96 -0.46 12.66
C ASP A 31 -14.56 0.96 12.62
N THR A 32 -13.82 1.95 13.13
CA THR A 32 -14.28 3.35 13.25
C THR A 32 -14.29 4.08 11.91
N TYR A 33 -13.31 3.85 11.02
CA TYR A 33 -13.08 4.66 9.82
C TYR A 33 -13.24 3.89 8.50
N SER A 34 -13.77 2.66 8.54
CA SER A 34 -14.07 1.82 7.36
C SER A 34 -14.85 2.55 6.24
N HIS A 35 -15.65 3.56 6.59
CA HIS A 35 -16.47 4.34 5.66
C HIS A 35 -15.68 5.39 4.85
N VAL A 36 -14.45 5.75 5.25
CA VAL A 36 -13.62 6.76 4.55
C VAL A 36 -12.99 6.19 3.25
N ASN A 37 -13.28 4.93 2.91
CA ASN A 37 -12.36 4.06 2.18
C ASN A 37 -12.80 3.67 0.76
N ARG A 38 -13.38 4.58 -0.04
CA ARG A 38 -13.54 4.31 -1.49
C ARG A 38 -12.35 4.82 -2.30
N ALA A 39 -11.95 6.07 -2.05
CA ALA A 39 -10.77 6.65 -2.70
C ALA A 39 -9.46 5.99 -2.22
N HIS A 40 -9.39 5.60 -0.93
CA HIS A 40 -8.24 4.91 -0.37
C HIS A 40 -8.13 3.47 -0.94
N SER A 41 -9.23 2.70 -0.94
CA SER A 41 -9.28 1.38 -1.60
C SER A 41 -8.84 1.42 -3.06
N GLN A 42 -9.32 2.40 -3.84
CA GLN A 42 -8.90 2.58 -5.23
C GLN A 42 -7.41 2.92 -5.39
N ARG A 43 -6.81 3.67 -4.44
CA ARG A 43 -5.37 3.94 -4.43
C ARG A 43 -4.57 2.67 -4.18
N MET A 44 -4.98 1.88 -3.19
CA MET A 44 -4.30 0.62 -2.86
C MET A 44 -4.43 -0.40 -3.99
N ALA A 45 -5.59 -0.48 -4.64
CA ALA A 45 -5.77 -1.34 -5.81
C ALA A 45 -4.80 -0.99 -6.96
N ARG A 46 -4.47 0.30 -7.15
CA ARG A 46 -3.48 0.72 -8.17
C ARG A 46 -2.06 0.24 -7.86
N LEU A 47 -1.70 0.06 -6.59
CA LEU A 47 -0.39 -0.45 -6.20
C LEU A 47 -0.24 -1.95 -6.48
N MET A 48 -1.35 -2.67 -6.68
CA MET A 48 -1.37 -4.10 -6.96
C MET A 48 -1.31 -4.43 -8.46
N ASN A 49 -1.23 -3.42 -9.34
CA ASN A 49 -1.03 -3.66 -10.76
C ASN A 49 0.47 -3.84 -11.03
N ASP A 50 0.87 -5.07 -11.38
CA ASP A 50 2.24 -5.44 -11.75
C ASP A 50 2.64 -4.95 -13.17
N ASP A 51 1.76 -4.23 -13.86
CA ASP A 51 1.84 -3.97 -15.30
C ASP A 51 2.95 -3.00 -15.74
N PHE A 52 3.64 -2.31 -14.82
CA PHE A 52 4.76 -1.44 -15.19
C PHE A 52 5.91 -1.52 -14.19
N LEU A 53 6.74 -2.53 -14.37
CA LEU A 53 8.10 -2.56 -13.84
C LEU A 53 8.99 -1.58 -14.64
N GLU A 54 8.82 -0.27 -14.43
CA GLU A 54 9.68 0.76 -15.07
C GLU A 54 11.17 0.59 -14.71
N ASN A 55 11.47 -0.15 -13.63
CA ASN A 55 12.81 -0.36 -13.10
C ASN A 55 13.34 -1.78 -13.27
N VAL A 56 12.73 -2.63 -14.11
CA VAL A 56 13.26 -3.97 -14.40
C VAL A 56 13.95 -3.94 -15.76
N THR A 57 15.29 -3.96 -15.74
CA THR A 57 16.05 -4.30 -16.95
C THR A 57 15.81 -5.77 -17.25
N PRO A 58 15.16 -6.13 -18.38
CA PRO A 58 15.03 -7.53 -18.75
C PRO A 58 16.43 -8.10 -18.94
N MET A 59 16.71 -9.22 -18.26
CA MET A 59 17.94 -9.97 -18.49
C MET A 59 17.86 -10.56 -19.90
N ILE A 60 18.52 -9.91 -20.86
CA ILE A 60 18.62 -10.43 -22.23
C ILE A 60 19.34 -11.78 -22.13
N PRO A 61 18.75 -12.90 -22.57
CA PRO A 61 19.49 -14.14 -22.66
C PRO A 61 20.59 -13.92 -23.70
N VAL A 62 21.85 -13.94 -23.27
CA VAL A 62 23.00 -13.91 -24.18
C VAL A 62 22.81 -15.09 -25.13
N ALA A 63 22.47 -14.77 -26.37
CA ALA A 63 22.34 -15.76 -27.42
C ALA A 63 23.61 -16.61 -27.43
N ALA A 64 23.43 -17.92 -27.28
CA ALA A 64 24.52 -18.87 -27.34
C ALA A 64 25.16 -18.76 -28.73
N GLU A 65 26.27 -18.02 -28.81
CA GLU A 65 27.16 -18.05 -29.94
C GLU A 65 27.85 -19.42 -29.95
N LYS A 66 27.28 -20.34 -30.72
CA LYS A 66 27.94 -21.59 -31.11
C LYS A 66 27.91 -21.68 -32.63
N ARG A 67 29.06 -21.26 -33.19
CA ARG A 67 29.81 -21.79 -34.34
C ARG A 67 29.04 -22.24 -35.58
#